data_AF-A0AAW7HJD5-F1
#
_entry.id   AF-A0AAW7HJD5-F1
#
_cell.length_a   1.000
_cell.length_b   1.000
_cell.length_c   1.000
_cell.angle_alpha   90.00
_cell.angle_beta   90.00
_cell.angle_gamma   90.00
#
_symmetry.space_group_name_H-M   'P 1'
#
loop_
_entity.id
_entity.type
_entity.pdbx_description
1 polymer ?
#
loop_
_entity_poly.entity_id
_entity_poly.type
_entity_poly.pdbx_seq_one_letter_code
_entity_poly.pdbx_strand_id
1 'polypeptide(L)' 'MFLTLEQAQAGSRFALTDVLRHIPWNPLGLIPAITQQHDIGEVLMLAWMNEKALLQYIAGAQQLWALVTL' A
#
# COMPACT_ATOMS: atom_id res chain seq x y z
N MET A 1 12.05 -5.44 9.43
CA MET A 1 11.89 -4.41 8.39
C MET A 1 10.87 -3.35 8.82
N PHE A 2 9.57 -3.63 8.89
CA PHE A 2 8.58 -2.57 9.22
C PHE A 2 8.77 -1.94 10.61
N LEU A 3 9.07 -2.73 11.64
CA LEU A 3 9.47 -2.19 12.96
C LEU A 3 10.68 -1.24 12.88
N THR A 4 11.59 -1.48 11.94
CA THR A 4 12.75 -0.60 11.68
C THR A 4 12.31 0.70 11.01
N LEU A 5 11.31 0.66 10.13
CA LEU A 5 10.72 1.85 9.50
C LEU A 5 9.97 2.69 10.53
N GLU A 6 9.25 2.07 11.47
CA GLU A 6 8.53 2.77 12.55
C GLU A 6 9.48 3.54 13.48
N GLN A 7 10.71 3.06 13.65
CA GLN A 7 11.74 3.72 14.46
C GLN A 7 12.67 4.62 13.65
N ALA A 8 12.49 4.71 12.33
CA ALA A 8 13.35 5.51 11.48
C ALA A 8 13.14 7.02 11.72
N GLN A 9 14.22 7.78 11.69
CA GLN A 9 14.13 9.24 11.80
C GLN A 9 13.38 9.82 10.58
N ALA A 10 12.58 10.87 10.80
CA ALA A 10 11.90 11.58 9.72
C ALA A 10 12.89 12.02 8.62
N GLY A 11 12.54 11.75 7.36
CA GLY A 11 13.41 11.99 6.20
C GLY A 11 14.29 10.80 5.81
N SER A 12 14.26 9.69 6.56
CA SER A 12 14.92 8.44 6.17
C SER A 12 14.39 7.94 4.83
N ARG A 13 15.28 7.45 3.97
CA ARG A 13 14.95 6.91 2.65
C ARG A 13 15.36 5.45 2.58
N PHE A 14 14.46 4.62 2.07
CA PHE A 14 14.69 3.19 1.87
C PHE A 14 14.45 2.88 0.40
N ALA A 15 15.19 1.91 -0.14
CA ALA A 15 14.94 1.48 -1.52
C ALA A 15 13.54 0.85 -1.60
N LEU A 16 12.73 1.31 -2.57
CA LEU A 16 11.37 0.82 -2.75
C LEU A 16 11.34 -0.72 -2.90
N THR A 17 12.28 -1.28 -3.66
CA THR A 17 12.42 -2.72 -3.86
C THR A 17 12.68 -3.49 -2.56
N ASP A 18 13.39 -2.89 -1.60
CA ASP A 18 13.61 -3.52 -0.29
C ASP A 18 12.32 -3.53 0.52
N VAL A 19 11.56 -2.44 0.50
CA VAL A 19 10.27 -2.35 1.20
C VAL A 19 9.27 -3.36 0.64
N LEU A 20 9.14 -3.44 -0.69
CA LEU A 20 8.21 -4.35 -1.37
C LEU A 20 8.46 -5.82 -1.02
N ARG A 21 9.74 -6.23 -0.92
CA ARG A 21 10.13 -7.61 -0.57
C ARG A 21 9.72 -8.05 0.83
N HIS A 22 9.50 -7.10 1.74
CA HIS A 22 9.15 -7.40 3.12
C HIS A 22 7.65 -7.32 3.39
N ILE A 23 6.84 -6.90 2.41
CA ILE A 23 5.37 -6.83 2.54
C ILE A 23 4.83 -8.22 2.90
N PRO A 24 3.95 -8.31 3.93
CA PRO A 24 3.37 -9.58 4.35
C PRO A 24 2.21 -9.97 3.43
N TRP A 25 2.54 -10.46 2.23
CA TRP A 25 1.56 -11.03 1.31
C TRP A 25 0.90 -12.27 1.92
N ASN A 26 -0.41 -12.39 1.78
CA ASN A 26 -1.12 -13.61 2.15
C ASN A 26 -0.81 -14.76 1.15
N PRO A 27 -1.25 -16.01 1.39
CA PRO A 27 -1.01 -17.13 0.48
C PRO A 27 -1.55 -16.95 -0.95
N LEU A 28 -2.46 -16.00 -1.17
CA LEU A 28 -3.01 -15.65 -2.48
C LEU A 28 -2.22 -14.51 -3.17
N GLY A 29 -1.13 -14.02 -2.55
CA GLY A 29 -0.36 -12.89 -3.06
C GLY A 29 -1.08 -11.55 -2.92
N LEU A 30 -1.90 -11.39 -1.88
CA LEU A 30 -2.71 -10.19 -1.63
C LEU A 30 -2.37 -9.52 -0.29
N ILE A 31 -2.54 -8.21 -0.24
CA ILE A 31 -2.55 -7.40 0.98
C ILE A 31 -3.89 -6.67 1.15
N PRO A 32 -4.31 -6.39 2.39
CA PRO A 32 -5.40 -5.45 2.63
C PRO A 32 -4.92 -4.03 2.32
N ALA A 33 -5.74 -3.28 1.59
CA ALA A 33 -5.53 -1.87 1.29
C ALA A 33 -6.73 -1.07 1.81
N ILE A 34 -6.48 -0.10 2.68
CA ILE A 34 -7.48 0.81 3.23
C ILE A 34 -7.36 2.14 2.48
N THR A 35 -8.47 2.62 1.91
CA THR A 35 -8.54 3.97 1.33
C THR A 35 -9.22 4.90 2.32
N GLN A 36 -8.59 6.03 2.60
CA GLN A 36 -9.05 7.03 3.57
C GLN A 36 -9.07 8.41 2.93
N GLN A 37 -10.06 9.24 3.28
CA GLN A 37 -10.09 10.65 2.91
C GLN A 37 -8.97 11.39 3.65
N HIS A 38 -8.10 12.10 2.92
CA HIS A 38 -6.85 12.65 3.46
C HIS A 38 -7.03 13.84 4.42
N ASP A 39 -8.19 14.50 4.41
CA ASP A 39 -8.50 15.73 5.14
C ASP A 39 -9.18 15.46 6.50
N ILE A 40 -10.23 14.63 6.52
CA ILE A 40 -11.02 14.34 7.73
C ILE A 40 -10.69 12.97 8.33
N GLY A 41 -9.92 12.14 7.62
CA GLY A 41 -9.55 10.81 8.07
C GLY A 41 -10.69 9.79 8.02
N GLU A 42 -11.72 10.01 7.21
CA GLU A 42 -12.80 9.03 7.03
C GLU A 42 -12.30 7.84 6.21
N VAL A 43 -12.50 6.62 6.73
CA VAL A 43 -12.19 5.39 6.00
C VAL A 43 -13.29 5.14 4.96
N LEU A 44 -12.92 5.12 3.68
CA LEU A 44 -13.85 4.99 2.57
C LEU A 44 -14.07 3.51 2.18
N MET A 45 -12.99 2.73 2.08
CA MET A 45 -13.09 1.31 1.72
C MET A 45 -11.93 0.47 2.25
N LEU A 46 -12.18 -0.84 2.32
CA LEU A 46 -11.17 -1.89 2.42
C LEU A 46 -11.22 -2.73 1.14
N ALA A 47 -10.07 -2.92 0.50
CA ALA A 47 -9.90 -3.74 -0.69
C ALA A 47 -8.72 -4.73 -0.53
N TRP A 48 -8.64 -5.70 -1.44
CA TRP A 48 -7.46 -6.57 -1.57
C TRP A 48 -6.65 -6.15 -2.78
N MET A 49 -5.33 -6.06 -2.62
CA MET A 49 -4.40 -5.61 -3.66
C MET A 49 -3.29 -6.63 -3.87
N ASN A 50 -2.92 -6.90 -5.13
CA ASN A 50 -1.73 -7.68 -5.47
C ASN A 50 -0.53 -6.77 -5.76
N GLU A 51 0.67 -7.36 -5.90
CA GLU A 51 1.90 -6.60 -6.16
C GLU A 51 1.83 -5.70 -7.39
N LYS A 52 1.21 -6.19 -8.49
CA LYS A 52 1.07 -5.42 -9.72
C LYS A 52 0.22 -4.16 -9.51
N ALA A 53 -0.92 -4.27 -8.84
CA ALA A 53 -1.80 -3.14 -8.55
C ALA A 53 -1.10 -2.13 -7.62
N LEU A 54 -0.34 -2.61 -6.63
CA LEU A 54 0.44 -1.75 -5.75
C LEU A 54 1.51 -0.95 -6.51
N LEU A 55 2.25 -1.59 -7.41
CA LEU A 55 3.25 -0.94 -8.24
C LEU A 55 2.65 0.12 -9.16
N GLN A 56 1.49 -0.15 -9.75
CA GLN A 56 0.77 0.82 -10.56
C GLN A 56 0.34 2.04 -9.75
N TYR A 57 -0.15 1.82 -8.52
CA TYR A 57 -0.54 2.91 -7.64
C TYR A 57 0.65 3.82 -7.28
N ILE A 58 1.79 3.23 -6.91
CA ILE A 58 3.02 3.98 -6.59
C ILE A 58 3.54 4.74 -7.81
N ALA A 59 3.41 4.18 -9.02
CA ALA A 59 3.78 4.84 -10.26
C ALA A 59 2.85 6.01 -10.65
N GLY A 60 1.78 6.28 -9.88
CA GLY A 60 0.86 7.38 -10.11
C GLY A 60 -0.36 7.03 -10.96
N ALA A 61 -0.63 5.75 -11.23
CA ALA A 61 -1.88 5.32 -11.86
C ALA A 61 -3.02 5.41 -10.83
N GLN A 62 -3.80 6.50 -10.87
CA GLN A 62 -4.89 6.81 -9.93
C GLN A 62 -6.13 5.88 -10.03
N GLN A 63 -6.01 4.67 -10.58
CA GLN A 63 -7.14 3.74 -10.70
C GLN A 63 -7.24 2.81 -9.48
N LEU A 64 -7.47 3.38 -8.29
CA LEU A 64 -7.95 2.60 -7.14
C LEU A 64 -9.48 2.42 -7.17
N TRP A 65 -10.21 3.42 -7.68
CA TRP A 65 -11.67 3.42 -7.70
C TRP A 65 -12.29 2.42 -8.69
N ALA A 66 -11.49 1.84 -9.60
CA ALA A 66 -11.97 0.93 -10.64
C ALA A 66 -11.84 -0.58 -10.31
N LEU A 67 -11.24 -0.96 -9.17
CA LEU A 67 -11.04 -2.38 -8.83
C LEU A 67 -11.97 -2.87 -7.69
N VAL A 68 -12.86 -2.02 -7.20
CA VAL A 68 -13.96 -2.36 -6.26
C VAL A 68 -15.32 -2.26 -6.97
N THR A 69 -15.36 -2.65 -8.23
CA THR A 69 -16.63 -2.95 -8.90
C THR A 69 -16.51 -4.37 -9.41
N LEU A 70 -17.27 -5.28 -8.78
CA LEU A 70 -17.67 -6.54 -9.42
C LEU A 70 -18.31 -6.25 -10.78
#